data_AF-A0A235F6T3-F1
#
_entry.id   AF-A0A235F6T3-F1
#
_cell.length_a   1.000
_cell.length_b   1.000
_cell.length_c   1.000
_cell.angle_alpha   90.00
_cell.angle_beta   90.00
_cell.angle_gamma   90.00
#
_symmetry.space_group_name_H-M   'P 1'
#
loop_
_entity.id
_entity.type
_entity.pdbx_description
1 polymer ?
#
loop_
_entity_poly.entity_id
_entity_poly.type
_entity_poly.pdbx_seq_one_letter_code
_entity_poly.pdbx_strand_id
1 'polypeptide(L)'
;MKRAESLEEIEQWTSSQSSGGTMLLAQNEKQPGGVVFSDEDSSQPPTEIKMKLLIQASGDSLYFEHTFNSNSEYEEAQELIGRLKEKFQLKNVTEDDIHAKTGSQ
;
A
#
# COMPACT_ATOMS: atom_id res chain seq x y z
N MET A 1 10.52 -14.38 0.51
CA MET A 1 9.54 -13.29 0.76
C MET A 1 10.10 -12.41 1.86
N LYS A 2 10.42 -11.17 1.52
CA LYS A 2 10.89 -10.15 2.46
C LYS A 2 9.72 -9.27 2.88
N ARG A 3 9.79 -8.73 4.10
CA ARG A 3 8.87 -7.70 4.59
C ARG A 3 9.65 -6.39 4.69
N ALA A 4 9.17 -5.35 4.02
CA ALA A 4 9.65 -3.99 4.22
C ALA A 4 8.90 -3.38 5.39
N GLU A 5 9.62 -2.63 6.22
CA GLU A 5 9.08 -1.87 7.35
C GLU A 5 8.90 -0.40 6.99
N SER A 6 9.52 0.08 5.92
CA SER A 6 9.47 1.47 5.47
C SER A 6 9.42 1.62 3.96
N LEU A 7 8.88 2.75 3.48
CA LEU A 7 8.82 3.10 2.06
C LEU A 7 10.21 3.13 1.40
N GLU A 8 11.23 3.60 2.13
CA GLU A 8 12.62 3.65 1.67
C GLU A 8 13.18 2.25 1.35
N GLU A 9 12.84 1.24 2.16
CA GLU A 9 13.26 -0.15 1.89
C GLU A 9 12.65 -0.70 0.62
N ILE A 10 11.39 -0.34 0.33
CA ILE A 10 10.72 -0.71 -0.91
C ILE A 10 11.46 -0.08 -2.09
N GLU A 11 11.81 1.20 -2.00
CA GLU A 11 12.53 1.90 -3.08
C GLU A 11 13.93 1.28 -3.30
N GLN A 12 14.68 1.00 -2.23
CA GLN A 12 15.98 0.33 -2.29
C GLN A 12 15.91 -1.07 -2.89
N TRP A 13 14.93 -1.88 -2.45
CA TRP A 13 14.74 -3.24 -2.95
C TRP A 13 14.37 -3.22 -4.43
N THR A 14 13.41 -2.37 -4.82
CA THR A 14 12.94 -2.25 -6.22
C THR A 14 13.97 -1.61 -7.15
N SER A 15 14.86 -0.77 -6.64
CA SER A 15 15.99 -0.21 -7.40
C SER A 15 17.00 -1.30 -7.81
N SER A 16 17.17 -2.32 -6.97
CA SER A 16 18.07 -3.46 -7.22
C SER A 16 17.45 -4.57 -8.07
N GLN A 17 16.13 -4.52 -8.32
CA GLN A 17 15.43 -5.51 -9.14
C GLN A 17 15.39 -5.08 -10.61
N SER A 18 15.54 -6.04 -11.52
CA SER A 18 15.30 -5.79 -12.94
C SER A 18 13.80 -5.53 -13.20
N SER A 19 13.51 -4.58 -14.09
CA SER A 19 12.15 -4.27 -14.53
C SER A 19 11.45 -5.55 -15.02
N GLY A 20 10.29 -5.85 -14.46
CA GLY A 20 9.60 -7.11 -14.73
C GLY A 20 9.05 -7.76 -13.46
N GLY A 21 7.77 -7.52 -13.21
CA GLY A 21 7.05 -8.09 -12.08
C GLY A 21 5.65 -7.50 -11.95
N THR A 22 4.89 -8.01 -10.99
CA THR A 22 3.54 -7.51 -10.67
C THR A 22 3.55 -6.92 -9.27
N MET A 23 2.99 -5.72 -9.15
CA MET A 23 2.80 -5.05 -7.88
C MET A 23 1.31 -5.07 -7.55
N LEU A 24 0.96 -5.67 -6.43
CA LEU A 24 -0.40 -5.78 -5.92
C LEU A 24 -0.58 -4.76 -4.81
N LEU A 25 -1.58 -3.89 -4.96
CA LEU A 25 -1.88 -2.84 -3.99
C LEU A 25 -3.30 -3.06 -3.47
N ALA A 26 -3.42 -3.21 -2.15
CA ALA A 26 -4.69 -3.18 -1.45
C ALA A 26 -4.70 -1.97 -0.52
N GLN A 27 -5.73 -1.15 -0.67
CA GLN A 27 -5.95 0.04 0.13
C GLN A 27 -7.30 -0.13 0.81
N ASN A 28 -7.30 -0.02 2.13
CA ASN A 28 -8.51 -0.06 2.92
C ASN A 28 -8.55 1.20 3.79
N GLU A 29 -9.34 2.16 3.34
CA GLU A 29 -9.63 3.36 4.09
C GLU A 29 -10.69 2.99 5.14
N LYS A 30 -10.29 2.97 6.42
CA LYS A 30 -11.28 2.94 7.49
C LYS A 30 -11.82 4.35 7.67
N GLN A 31 -12.70 4.74 6.76
CA GLN A 31 -13.60 5.86 7.04
C GLN A 31 -14.53 5.42 8.19
N PRO A 32 -14.65 6.19 9.28
CA PRO A 32 -15.81 6.03 10.16
C PRO A 32 -17.03 6.30 9.29
N GLY A 33 -17.85 5.28 9.13
CA GLY A 33 -18.67 5.10 7.94
C GLY A 33 -19.62 6.26 7.60
N GLY A 34 -19.74 6.51 6.31
CA GLY A 34 -21.02 6.85 5.69
C GLY A 34 -21.54 8.27 5.93
N VAL A 35 -21.57 9.01 4.82
CA VAL A 35 -22.35 10.25 4.62
C VAL A 35 -21.89 11.44 5.47
N VAL A 36 -21.13 12.33 4.84
CA VAL A 36 -20.98 13.72 5.28
C VAL A 36 -22.35 14.39 5.11
N PHE A 37 -23.24 14.24 6.09
CA PHE A 37 -24.29 15.22 6.31
C PHE A 37 -23.64 16.41 6.99
N SER A 38 -23.64 17.53 6.29
CA SER A 38 -23.30 18.84 6.81
C SER A 38 -23.94 19.05 8.18
N ASP A 39 -23.13 19.09 9.23
CA ASP A 39 -23.40 19.91 10.39
C ASP A 39 -22.06 20.50 10.82
N GLU A 40 -22.07 21.83 10.97
CA GLU A 40 -21.04 22.59 11.65
C GLU A 40 -20.66 21.85 12.95
N ASP A 41 -19.37 21.85 13.31
CA ASP A 41 -18.88 21.32 14.59
C ASP A 41 -18.74 19.78 14.68
N SER A 42 -17.71 19.21 14.05
CA SER A 42 -17.14 17.94 14.50
C SER A 42 -15.69 17.82 14.09
N SER A 43 -14.81 17.75 15.09
CA SER A 43 -13.42 17.36 14.94
C SER A 43 -13.38 16.03 14.19
N GLN A 44 -12.92 16.06 12.93
CA GLN A 44 -12.88 14.87 12.09
C GLN A 44 -12.01 13.81 12.79
N PRO A 45 -12.52 12.59 13.02
CA PRO A 45 -11.67 11.50 13.50
C PRO A 45 -10.52 11.29 12.49
N PRO A 46 -9.32 10.93 12.96
CA PRO A 46 -8.19 10.70 12.08
C PRO A 46 -8.56 9.59 11.08
N THR A 47 -8.44 9.89 9.79
CA THR A 47 -8.67 8.91 8.73
C THR A 47 -7.52 7.90 8.79
N GLU A 48 -7.78 6.70 9.31
CA GLU A 48 -6.82 5.60 9.28
C GLU A 48 -6.87 4.92 7.92
N ILE A 49 -5.77 5.00 7.16
CA ILE A 49 -5.64 4.36 5.86
C ILE A 49 -4.69 3.18 5.98
N LYS A 50 -5.22 1.97 5.86
CA LYS A 50 -4.41 0.76 5.84
C LYS A 50 -4.01 0.44 4.41
N MET A 51 -2.71 0.40 4.15
CA MET A 51 -2.14 0.03 2.86
C MET A 51 -1.36 -1.28 2.98
N LYS A 52 -1.61 -2.18 2.04
CA LYS A 52 -0.83 -3.39 1.82
C LYS A 52 -0.30 -3.40 0.40
N LEU A 53 1.00 -3.61 0.28
CA LEU A 53 1.70 -3.71 -0.99
C LEU A 53 2.41 -5.06 -1.08
N LEU A 54 2.27 -5.75 -2.20
CA LEU A 54 3.00 -6.97 -2.49
C LEU A 54 3.63 -6.87 -3.88
N ILE A 55 4.94 -6.80 -3.94
CA ILE A 55 5.70 -6.76 -5.19
C ILE A 55 6.25 -8.15 -5.46
N GLN A 56 5.93 -8.71 -6.62
CA GLN A 56 6.40 -10.01 -7.08
C GLN A 56 7.37 -9.81 -8.25
N ALA A 57 8.65 -10.07 -8.02
CA ALA A 57 9.71 -10.04 -9.04
C ALA A 57 10.19 -11.45 -9.37
N SER A 58 11.03 -11.60 -10.40
CA SER A 58 11.53 -12.90 -10.91
C SER A 58 12.48 -13.61 -9.92
N GLY A 59 11.93 -14.14 -8.83
CA GLY A 59 12.64 -14.96 -7.85
C GLY A 59 12.52 -14.48 -6.40
N ASP A 60 12.02 -13.26 -6.16
CA ASP A 60 11.78 -12.76 -4.81
C ASP A 60 10.48 -11.94 -4.74
N SER A 61 9.97 -11.76 -3.53
CA SER A 61 8.73 -11.03 -3.29
C SER A 61 8.90 -10.14 -2.07
N LEU A 62 8.44 -8.90 -2.18
CA LEU A 62 8.46 -7.92 -1.10
C LEU A 62 7.04 -7.60 -0.66
N TYR A 63 6.78 -7.75 0.63
CA TYR A 63 5.53 -7.37 1.27
C TYR A 63 5.74 -6.13 2.13
N PHE A 64 4.80 -5.20 2.08
CA PHE A 64 4.76 -4.03 2.93
C PHE A 64 3.34 -3.85 3.44
N GLU A 65 3.21 -3.57 4.73
CA GLU A 65 1.94 -3.24 5.36
C GLU A 65 2.19 -2.06 6.28
N HIS A 66 1.42 -1.00 6.08
CA HIS A 66 1.49 0.19 6.91
C HIS A 66 0.12 0.81 7.09
N THR A 67 -0.11 1.38 8.27
CA THR A 67 -1.35 2.09 8.60
C THR A 67 -1.01 3.56 8.76
N PHE A 68 -1.42 4.36 7.79
CA PHE A 68 -1.21 5.78 7.77
C PHE A 68 -2.27 6.46 8.64
N ASN A 69 -1.81 7.34 9.53
CA ASN A 69 -2.69 8.13 10.40
C ASN A 69 -2.71 9.61 9.99
N SER A 70 -1.83 10.00 9.05
CA SER A 70 -1.76 11.33 8.47
C SER A 70 -1.84 11.26 6.95
N ASN A 71 -2.51 12.25 6.34
CA ASN A 71 -2.61 12.36 4.89
C ASN A 71 -1.23 12.52 4.23
N SER A 72 -0.31 13.27 4.85
CA SER A 72 1.03 13.51 4.31
C SER A 72 1.83 12.22 4.10
N GLU A 73 1.85 11.32 5.08
CA GLU A 73 2.58 10.04 4.97
C GLU A 73 1.97 9.14 3.88
N TYR A 74 0.65 9.21 3.71
CA TYR A 74 -0.05 8.49 2.64
C TYR A 74 0.26 9.08 1.26
N GLU A 75 0.35 10.41 1.13
CA GLU A 75 0.76 11.07 -0.12
C GLU A 75 2.16 10.63 -0.55
N GLU A 76 3.13 10.55 0.37
CA GLU A 76 4.48 10.03 0.10
C GLU A 76 4.44 8.58 -0.42
N ALA A 77 3.60 7.73 0.18
CA ALA A 77 3.41 6.36 -0.28
C ALA A 77 2.79 6.28 -1.69
N GLN A 78 1.83 7.17 -2.00
CA GLN A 78 1.25 7.27 -3.35
C GLN A 78 2.30 7.69 -4.39
N GLU A 79 3.16 8.65 -4.05
CA GLU A 79 4.24 9.07 -4.94
C GLU A 79 5.20 7.92 -5.25
N LEU A 80 5.58 7.14 -4.23
CA LEU A 80 6.41 5.95 -4.40
C LEU A 80 5.72 4.93 -5.32
N ILE A 81 4.47 4.57 -5.05
CA ILE A 81 3.68 3.66 -5.90
C ILE A 81 3.60 4.19 -7.33
N GLY A 82 3.48 5.51 -7.47
CA GLY A 82 3.53 6.25 -8.71
C GLY A 82 4.80 5.99 -9.53
N ARG A 83 5.96 5.89 -8.89
CA ARG A 83 7.23 5.53 -9.54
C ARG A 83 7.33 4.03 -9.82
N LEU A 84 6.85 3.21 -8.88
CA LEU A 84 6.91 1.75 -9.02
C LEU A 84 6.04 1.24 -10.18
N LYS A 85 4.92 1.90 -10.48
CA LYS A 85 4.06 1.52 -11.62
C LYS A 85 4.74 1.67 -12.99
N GLU A 86 5.82 2.45 -13.08
CA GLU A 86 6.62 2.58 -14.30
C GLU A 86 7.50 1.34 -14.53
N LYS A 87 7.86 0.62 -13.46
CA LYS A 87 8.72 -0.58 -13.50
C LYS A 87 7.95 -1.89 -13.36
N PHE A 88 6.85 -1.88 -12.61
CA PHE A 88 6.04 -3.04 -12.26
C PHE A 88 4.59 -2.83 -12.69
N GLN A 89 3.92 -3.90 -13.11
CA GLN A 89 2.50 -3.82 -13.41
C GLN A 89 1.70 -3.68 -12.11
N LEU A 90 1.16 -2.48 -11.85
CA LEU A 90 0.26 -2.23 -10.73
C LEU A 90 -1.09 -2.93 -10.96
N LYS A 91 -1.52 -3.71 -9.97
CA LYS A 91 -2.83 -4.33 -9.88
C LYS A 91 -3.45 -3.95 -8.54
N ASN A 92 -4.55 -3.21 -8.61
CA ASN A 92 -5.37 -2.94 -7.44
C ASN A 92 -6.14 -4.22 -7.11
N VAL A 93 -5.99 -4.70 -5.88
CA VAL A 93 -6.62 -5.91 -5.37
C VAL A 93 -7.17 -5.66 -3.98
N THR A 94 -7.96 -6.59 -3.46
CA THR A 94 -8.44 -6.55 -2.07
C THR A 94 -7.36 -7.05 -1.11
N GLU A 95 -7.52 -6.72 0.17
CA GLU A 95 -6.63 -7.27 1.20
C GLU A 95 -6.62 -8.80 1.23
N ASP A 96 -7.76 -9.41 0.90
CA ASP A 96 -7.94 -10.87 0.81
C ASP A 96 -7.06 -11.50 -0.28
N ASP A 97 -6.96 -10.86 -1.45
CA ASP A 97 -6.11 -11.35 -2.55
C ASP A 97 -4.62 -11.36 -2.16
N ILE A 98 -4.18 -10.29 -1.49
CA ILE A 98 -2.82 -10.22 -0.94
C ILE A 98 -2.62 -11.29 0.12
N HIS A 99 -3.58 -11.47 1.03
CA HIS A 99 -3.50 -12.45 2.11
C HIS A 99 -3.42 -13.90 1.58
N ALA A 100 -4.20 -14.22 0.55
CA ALA A 100 -4.16 -15.49 -0.15
C ALA A 100 -2.78 -15.77 -0.78
N LYS A 101 -2.05 -14.73 -1.19
CA LYS A 101 -0.69 -14.84 -1.75
C LYS A 101 0.41 -14.83 -0.70
N THR A 102 0.19 -14.23 0.46
CA THR A 102 1.17 -14.19 1.56
C THR A 102 1.09 -15.41 2.48
N GLY A 103 0.02 -16.21 2.40
CA GLY A 103 -0.03 -17.56 2.98
C GLY A 103 -0.18 -17.62 4.50
N SER A 104 -0.96 -16.73 5.12
CA SER A 104 -1.33 -16.85 6.53
C SER A 104 -2.66 -17.60 6.67
N GLN A 105 -2.58 -18.92 6.91
CA GLN A 105 -3.66 -19.73 7.49
C GLN A 105 -3.52 -19.79 9.01
#